data_AF-A0A6P4Z3X6-F1
#
_entry.id   AF-A0A6P4Z3X6-F1
#
_cell.length_a   1.000
_cell.length_b   1.000
_cell.length_c   1.000
_cell.angle_alpha   90.00
_cell.angle_beta   90.00
_cell.angle_gamma   90.00
#
_symmetry.space_group_name_H-M   'P 1'
#
loop_
_entity.id
_entity.type
_entity.pdbx_description
1 polymer ?
#
loop_
_entity_poly.entity_id
_entity_poly.type
_entity_poly.pdbx_seq_one_letter_code
_entity_poly.pdbx_strand_id
1 'polypeptide(L)'
;MAQQDRIQQEIAETSQLIGDHEDLLLLSKEYSEEDSVYQGKIKDLRSKYKCFRRTRGDGNCFYRAFGFSYLERLLDDRKDLERFKEVAAKSKDMLVSLGFPAFTVEDFHDTVSYGMTEIS
;
A
#
# COMPACT_ATOMS: atom_id res chain seq x y z
N MET A 1 -13.55 11.59 19.74
CA MET A 1 -13.61 11.27 18.30
C MET A 1 -13.34 12.50 17.44
N ALA A 2 -14.02 13.64 17.65
CA ALA A 2 -13.82 14.86 16.85
C ALA A 2 -12.37 15.36 16.65
N GLN A 3 -11.46 15.20 17.62
CA GLN A 3 -10.05 15.58 17.43
C GLN A 3 -9.32 14.64 16.45
N GLN A 4 -9.56 13.33 16.54
CA GLN A 4 -8.92 12.35 15.65
C GLN A 4 -9.41 12.54 14.21
N ASP A 5 -10.72 12.76 14.04
CA ASP A 5 -11.33 12.97 12.73
C ASP A 5 -10.75 14.22 12.05
N ARG A 6 -10.58 15.31 12.80
CA ARG A 6 -9.95 16.55 12.30
C ARG A 6 -8.50 16.32 11.83
N ILE A 7 -7.70 15.61 12.63
CA ILE A 7 -6.30 15.29 12.26
C ILE A 7 -6.28 14.42 11.00
N GLN A 8 -7.14 13.40 10.92
CA GLN A 8 -7.23 12.54 9.74
C GLN A 8 -7.67 13.30 8.49
N GLN A 9 -8.59 14.27 8.64
CA GLN A 9 -9.03 15.12 7.55
C GLN A 9 -7.90 16.03 7.05
N GLU A 10 -7.17 16.69 7.94
CA GLU A 10 -6.02 17.53 7.58
C GLU A 10 -4.92 16.73 6.82
N ILE A 11 -4.66 15.49 7.27
CA ILE A 11 -3.75 14.56 6.57
C ILE A 11 -4.31 14.19 5.19
N ALA A 12 -5.62 13.95 5.09
CA ALA A 12 -6.25 13.56 3.83
C ALA A 12 -6.28 14.68 2.78
N GLU A 13 -6.35 15.94 3.21
CA GLU A 13 -6.29 17.14 2.36
C GLU A 13 -4.88 17.40 1.82
N THR A 14 -3.84 16.99 2.55
CA THR A 14 -2.44 17.28 2.22
C THR A 14 -1.68 16.11 1.59
N SER A 15 -2.21 14.89 1.68
CA SER A 15 -1.54 13.68 1.18
C SER A 15 -2.48 12.74 0.43
N GLN A 16 -2.04 12.24 -0.72
CA GLN A 16 -2.75 11.21 -1.48
C GLN A 16 -2.67 9.85 -0.78
N LEU A 17 -3.64 8.96 -1.05
CA LEU A 17 -3.60 7.59 -0.54
C LEU A 17 -2.32 6.86 -1.01
N ILE A 18 -2.05 6.92 -2.31
CA ILE A 18 -0.82 6.47 -2.96
C ILE A 18 -0.32 7.64 -3.82
N GLY A 19 0.94 8.02 -3.63
CA GLY A 19 1.60 9.04 -4.44
C GLY A 19 2.19 8.49 -5.75
N ASP A 20 2.63 9.41 -6.60
CA ASP A 20 3.35 9.09 -7.82
C ASP A 20 4.77 8.56 -7.55
N HIS A 21 5.41 8.05 -8.61
CA HIS A 21 6.82 7.70 -8.55
C HIS A 21 7.68 8.94 -8.37
N GLU A 22 8.51 8.90 -7.34
CA GLU A 22 9.38 10.00 -6.96
C GLU A 22 10.84 9.56 -6.87
N ASP A 23 11.74 10.49 -7.16
CA ASP A 23 13.17 10.29 -6.96
C ASP A 23 13.49 10.29 -5.45
N LEU A 24 14.24 9.30 -4.98
CA LEU A 24 14.65 9.19 -3.58
C LEU A 24 15.45 10.40 -3.05
N LEU A 25 16.07 11.21 -3.91
CA LEU A 25 16.68 12.47 -3.45
C LEU A 25 15.65 13.49 -2.96
N LEU A 26 14.37 13.36 -3.28
CA LEU A 26 13.35 14.22 -2.68
C LEU A 26 13.25 13.99 -1.17
N LEU A 27 13.58 12.79 -0.68
CA LEU A 27 13.65 12.51 0.76
C LEU A 27 14.73 13.34 1.44
N SER A 28 15.82 13.72 0.75
CA SER A 28 16.90 14.50 1.38
C SER A 28 16.44 15.88 1.82
N LYS A 29 15.37 16.41 1.19
CA LYS A 29 14.75 17.69 1.54
C LYS A 29 13.90 17.64 2.81
N GLU A 30 13.55 16.42 3.27
CA GLU A 30 12.79 16.21 4.50
C GLU A 30 13.69 16.20 5.75
N TYR A 31 15.00 16.13 5.57
CA TYR A 31 16.00 16.11 6.64
C TYR A 31 16.95 17.30 6.51
N SER A 32 17.50 17.75 7.64
CA SER A 32 18.54 18.79 7.64
C SER A 32 19.74 18.34 6.79
N GLU A 33 20.38 19.28 6.10
CA GLU A 33 21.64 19.02 5.39
C GLU A 33 22.78 18.66 6.36
N GLU A 34 22.68 19.13 7.61
CA GLU A 34 23.63 18.83 8.68
C GLU A 34 23.42 17.42 9.28
N ASP A 35 22.28 16.77 9.01
CA ASP A 35 22.01 15.40 9.46
C ASP A 35 22.71 14.37 8.56
N SER A 36 24.03 14.29 8.74
CA SER A 36 24.89 13.40 7.95
C SER A 36 24.46 11.92 7.99
N VAL A 37 23.79 11.49 9.06
CA VAL A 37 23.33 10.10 9.21
C VAL A 37 22.15 9.82 8.28
N TYR A 38 21.11 10.66 8.29
CA TYR A 38 19.96 10.49 7.39
C TYR A 38 20.34 10.78 5.94
N GLN A 39 21.14 11.81 5.68
CA GLN A 39 21.65 12.10 4.34
C GLN A 39 22.47 10.92 3.78
N GLY A 40 23.32 10.29 4.59
CA GLY A 40 24.07 9.09 4.22
C GLY A 40 23.16 7.91 3.88
N LYS A 41 22.14 7.64 4.71
CA LYS A 41 21.16 6.56 4.47
C LYS A 41 20.36 6.77 3.20
N ILE A 42 19.96 8.00 2.89
CA ILE A 42 19.21 8.32 1.66
C ILE A 42 20.08 8.08 0.42
N LYS A 43 21.36 8.44 0.47
CA LYS A 43 22.32 8.14 -0.62
C LYS A 43 22.48 6.64 -0.83
N ASP A 44 22.63 5.87 0.25
CA ASP A 44 22.69 4.40 0.18
C ASP A 44 21.39 3.82 -0.40
N LEU A 45 20.23 4.32 0.02
CA LEU A 45 18.93 3.86 -0.47
C LEU A 45 18.75 4.13 -1.96
N ARG A 46 19.12 5.32 -2.44
CA ARG A 46 19.10 5.67 -3.87
C ARG A 46 20.03 4.80 -4.72
N SER A 47 21.11 4.26 -4.14
CA SER A 47 21.97 3.33 -4.88
C SER A 47 21.31 1.96 -5.14
N LYS A 48 20.30 1.60 -4.34
CA LYS A 48 19.61 0.30 -4.39
C LYS A 48 18.26 0.36 -5.09
N TYR A 49 17.56 1.48 -4.98
CA TYR A 49 16.21 1.66 -5.51
C TYR A 49 16.15 2.84 -6.48
N LYS A 50 15.37 2.71 -7.55
CA LYS A 50 15.26 3.74 -8.61
C LYS A 50 14.34 4.88 -8.21
N CYS A 51 13.23 4.55 -7.58
CA CYS A 51 12.18 5.47 -7.17
C CYS A 51 11.48 4.94 -5.92
N PHE A 52 10.62 5.76 -5.34
CA PHE A 52 9.69 5.36 -4.28
C PHE A 52 8.32 6.01 -4.53
N ARG A 53 7.29 5.52 -3.84
CA ARG A 53 5.96 6.16 -3.75
C ARG A 53 5.65 6.44 -2.29
N ARG A 54 5.08 7.60 -1.99
CA ARG A 54 4.55 7.87 -0.64
C ARG A 54 3.18 7.22 -0.45
N THR A 55 2.88 6.84 0.78
CA THR A 55 1.53 6.43 1.20
C THR A 55 1.05 7.32 2.32
N ARG A 56 -0.24 7.66 2.34
CA ARG A 56 -0.85 8.44 3.43
C ARG A 56 -0.55 7.81 4.80
N GLY A 57 -0.09 8.63 5.75
CA GLY A 57 0.18 8.24 7.13
C GLY A 57 -1.09 8.19 7.99
N ASP A 58 -2.05 7.34 7.65
CA ASP A 58 -3.37 7.24 8.30
C ASP A 58 -3.56 5.98 9.16
N GLY A 59 -2.47 5.29 9.50
CA GLY A 59 -2.49 4.00 10.21
C GLY A 59 -2.71 2.78 9.31
N ASN A 60 -3.11 2.97 8.04
CA ASN A 60 -3.26 1.90 7.05
C ASN A 60 -2.11 1.84 6.04
N CYS A 61 -1.07 2.67 6.21
CA CYS A 61 0.03 2.83 5.26
C CYS A 61 0.71 1.51 4.87
N PHE A 62 0.92 0.59 5.83
CA PHE A 62 1.50 -0.73 5.55
C PHE A 62 0.64 -1.56 4.59
N TYR A 63 -0.64 -1.78 4.95
CA TYR A 63 -1.57 -2.57 4.13
C TYR A 63 -1.74 -1.96 2.74
N ARG A 64 -1.75 -0.63 2.68
CA ARG A 64 -1.86 0.14 1.45
C ARG A 64 -0.64 -0.01 0.56
N ALA A 65 0.57 0.17 1.11
CA ALA A 65 1.83 0.01 0.37
C ALA A 65 2.01 -1.43 -0.12
N PHE A 66 1.73 -2.40 0.76
CA PHE A 66 1.81 -3.83 0.43
C PHE A 66 0.83 -4.20 -0.68
N GLY A 67 -0.46 -3.88 -0.50
CA GLY A 67 -1.50 -4.19 -1.48
C GLY A 67 -1.20 -3.57 -2.84
N PHE A 68 -0.90 -2.27 -2.88
CA PHE A 68 -0.61 -1.57 -4.13
C PHE A 68 0.62 -2.15 -4.85
N SER A 69 1.76 -2.26 -4.17
CA SER A 69 3.00 -2.77 -4.80
C SER A 69 2.89 -4.23 -5.23
N TYR A 70 2.16 -5.05 -4.47
CA TYR A 70 1.94 -6.44 -4.84
C TYR A 70 1.04 -6.55 -6.07
N LEU A 71 -0.07 -5.82 -6.13
CA LEU A 71 -0.97 -5.80 -7.29
C LEU A 71 -0.30 -5.19 -8.53
N GLU A 72 0.50 -4.12 -8.37
CA GLU A 72 1.28 -3.52 -9.47
C GLU A 72 2.23 -4.55 -10.09
N ARG A 73 2.89 -5.39 -9.26
CA ARG A 73 3.74 -6.49 -9.76
C ARG A 73 2.95 -7.57 -10.51
N LEU A 74 1.70 -7.82 -10.13
CA LEU A 74 0.88 -8.84 -10.80
C LEU A 74 0.45 -8.43 -12.23
N LEU A 75 0.48 -7.13 -12.56
CA LEU A 75 0.26 -6.65 -13.93
C LEU A 75 1.26 -7.26 -14.92
N ASP A 76 2.48 -7.51 -14.47
CA ASP A 76 3.57 -8.06 -15.30
C ASP A 76 3.75 -9.58 -15.16
N ASP A 77 3.06 -10.24 -14.21
CA ASP A 77 3.20 -11.67 -13.92
C ASP A 77 1.85 -12.40 -13.91
N ARG A 78 1.41 -12.78 -15.11
CA ARG A 78 0.14 -13.49 -15.31
C ARG A 78 0.06 -14.84 -14.57
N LYS A 79 1.18 -15.55 -14.40
CA LYS A 79 1.18 -16.84 -13.69
C LYS A 79 0.90 -16.61 -12.21
N ASP A 80 1.54 -15.60 -11.64
CA ASP A 80 1.34 -15.27 -10.24
C ASP A 80 -0.01 -14.60 -9.98
N LEU A 81 -0.55 -13.86 -10.95
CA LEU A 81 -1.92 -13.33 -10.91
C LEU A 81 -2.95 -14.46 -10.77
N GLU A 82 -2.87 -15.49 -11.61
CA GLU A 82 -3.81 -16.62 -11.55
C GLU A 82 -3.66 -17.40 -10.24
N ARG A 83 -2.42 -17.62 -9.77
CA ARG A 83 -2.16 -18.21 -8.45
C ARG A 83 -2.78 -17.37 -7.32
N PHE A 84 -2.65 -16.05 -7.40
CA PHE A 84 -3.20 -15.14 -6.40
C PHE A 84 -4.73 -15.16 -6.41
N LYS A 85 -5.38 -15.16 -7.58
CA LYS A 85 -6.84 -15.29 -7.71
C LYS A 85 -7.34 -16.57 -7.04
N GLU A 86 -6.68 -17.70 -7.25
CA GLU A 86 -7.06 -18.96 -6.60
C GLU A 86 -6.94 -18.92 -5.08
N VAL A 87 -5.84 -18.33 -4.57
CA VAL A 87 -5.62 -18.19 -3.11
C VAL A 87 -6.63 -17.22 -2.51
N ALA A 88 -6.88 -16.10 -3.17
CA ALA A 88 -7.85 -15.10 -2.74
C ALA A 88 -9.26 -15.70 -2.71
N ALA A 89 -9.69 -16.45 -3.73
CA ALA A 89 -11.00 -17.10 -3.74
C ALA A 89 -11.19 -18.04 -2.53
N LYS A 90 -10.17 -18.81 -2.17
CA LYS A 90 -10.20 -19.75 -1.03
C LYS A 90 -10.13 -19.05 0.34
N SER A 91 -9.62 -17.82 0.40
CA SER A 91 -9.44 -17.12 1.68
C SER A 91 -10.77 -16.73 2.32
N LYS A 92 -11.82 -16.47 1.52
CA LYS A 92 -13.17 -16.20 2.02
C LYS A 92 -13.69 -17.35 2.88
N ASP A 93 -13.73 -18.54 2.29
CA ASP A 93 -14.24 -19.75 2.97
C ASP A 93 -13.40 -20.08 4.19
N MET A 94 -12.08 -19.85 4.12
CA MET A 94 -11.18 -20.01 5.27
C MET A 94 -11.56 -19.06 6.42
N LEU A 95 -11.75 -17.77 6.16
CA LEU A 95 -12.16 -16.81 7.18
C LEU A 95 -13.53 -17.17 7.78
N VAL A 96 -14.49 -17.56 6.95
CA VAL A 96 -15.81 -18.02 7.43
C VAL A 96 -15.68 -19.25 8.32
N SER A 97 -14.85 -20.23 7.95
CA SER A 97 -14.60 -21.43 8.75
C SER A 97 -13.94 -21.13 10.11
N LEU A 98 -13.21 -20.01 10.22
CA LEU A 98 -12.61 -19.51 11.45
C LEU A 98 -13.58 -18.69 12.32
N GLY A 99 -14.84 -18.57 11.91
CA GLY A 99 -15.89 -17.89 12.67
C GLY A 99 -16.08 -16.41 12.34
N PHE A 100 -15.43 -15.90 11.29
CA PHE A 100 -15.75 -14.55 10.81
C PHE A 100 -17.14 -14.53 10.15
N PRO A 101 -17.95 -13.47 10.34
CA PRO A 101 -19.28 -13.40 9.73
C PRO A 101 -19.19 -13.38 8.21
N ALA A 102 -19.86 -14.32 7.54
CA ALA A 102 -19.79 -14.45 6.09
C ALA A 102 -20.21 -13.17 5.36
N PHE A 103 -21.29 -12.52 5.81
CA PHE A 103 -21.81 -11.31 5.17
C PHE A 103 -20.81 -10.14 5.21
N THR A 104 -20.01 -9.99 6.27
CA THR A 104 -19.03 -8.89 6.35
C THR A 104 -17.78 -9.20 5.54
N VAL A 105 -17.33 -10.45 5.52
CA VAL A 105 -16.15 -10.87 4.78
C VAL A 105 -16.41 -10.82 3.27
N GLU A 106 -17.63 -11.12 2.83
CA GLU A 106 -18.03 -11.11 1.43
C GLU A 106 -17.84 -9.72 0.79
N ASP A 107 -18.32 -8.65 1.43
CA ASP A 107 -18.16 -7.27 0.91
C ASP A 107 -16.67 -6.90 0.66
N PHE A 108 -15.78 -7.24 1.60
CA PHE A 108 -14.35 -6.97 1.46
C PHE A 108 -13.69 -7.87 0.40
N HIS A 109 -14.11 -9.14 0.35
CA HIS A 109 -13.59 -10.11 -0.60
C HIS A 109 -13.97 -9.76 -2.04
N ASP A 110 -15.20 -9.30 -2.25
CA ASP A 110 -15.70 -8.86 -3.55
C ASP A 110 -14.96 -7.62 -4.05
N THR A 111 -14.61 -6.69 -3.14
CA THR A 111 -13.79 -5.52 -3.49
C THR A 111 -12.41 -5.93 -4.03
N VAL A 112 -11.74 -6.89 -3.36
CA VAL A 112 -10.45 -7.41 -3.81
C VAL A 112 -10.59 -8.18 -5.12
N SER A 113 -11.64 -8.99 -5.24
CA SER A 113 -11.95 -9.79 -6.43
C SER A 113 -12.21 -8.92 -7.66
N TYR A 114 -12.99 -7.85 -7.49
CA TYR A 114 -13.26 -6.87 -8.54
C TYR A 114 -11.97 -6.19 -8.99
N GLY A 115 -11.13 -5.71 -8.06
CA GLY A 115 -9.84 -5.10 -8.41
C GLY A 115 -8.90 -6.03 -9.18
N MET A 116 -8.95 -7.34 -8.94
CA MET A 116 -8.18 -8.33 -9.71
C MET A 116 -8.68 -8.50 -11.16
N THR A 117 -9.91 -8.12 -11.48
CA THR A 117 -10.41 -8.16 -12.86
C THR A 117 -9.81 -7.05 -13.71
N GLU A 118 -9.49 -5.90 -13.11
CA GLU A 118 -8.88 -4.74 -13.80
C GLU A 118 -7.38 -4.95 -14.12
N ILE A 119 -6.76 -5.99 -13.56
CA ILE A 119 -5.35 -6.37 -13.80
C ILE A 119 -5.21 -7.28 -15.04
N SER A 120 -6.33 -7.64 -15.70
CA SER A 120 -6.40 -8.65 -16.78
C SER A 120 -6.18 -8.11 -18.19
#